data_AF-A0A848C2F5-F1
#
_entry.id   AF-A0A848C2F5-F1
#
_cell.length_a   1.000
_cell.length_b   1.000
_cell.length_c   1.000
_cell.angle_alpha   90.00
_cell.angle_beta   90.00
_cell.angle_gamma   90.00
#
_symmetry.space_group_name_H-M   'P 1'
#
loop_
_entity.id
_entity.type
_entity.pdbx_description
1 polymer ?
#
loop_
_entity_poly.entity_id
_entity_poly.type
_entity_poly.pdbx_seq_one_letter_code
_entity_poly.pdbx_strand_id
1 'polypeptide(L)' 'MDNNEYLEKLEMKIINVNTVLEVAKDKALEGNVNEVQGLLLILFEVTDELVNEIYSR' A
#
# COMPACT_ATOMS: atom_id res chain seq x y z
N MET A 1 5.32 19.11 11.62
CA MET A 1 4.13 18.24 11.66
C MET A 1 3.95 17.80 13.10
N ASP A 2 2.74 17.89 13.64
CA ASP A 2 2.45 17.40 14.98
C ASP A 2 2.61 15.86 15.04
N ASN A 3 2.92 15.31 16.23
CA ASN A 3 3.11 13.86 16.37
C ASN A 3 1.84 13.08 16.02
N ASN A 4 0.66 13.60 16.37
CA ASN A 4 -0.61 12.93 16.04
C ASN A 4 -0.92 13.02 14.55
N GLU A 5 -0.71 14.19 13.96
CA GLU A 5 -0.88 14.43 12.52
C GLU A 5 0.00 13.49 11.66
N TYR A 6 1.24 13.24 12.09
CA TYR A 6 2.12 12.29 11.43
C TYR A 6 1.64 10.83 11.56
N LEU A 7 1.15 10.44 12.74
CA LEU A 7 0.61 9.09 12.95
C LEU A 7 -0.65 8.84 12.11
N GLU A 8 -1.57 9.81 12.06
CA GLU A 8 -2.77 9.74 11.21
C GLU A 8 -2.41 9.57 9.72
N LYS A 9 -1.36 10.28 9.26
CA LYS A 9 -0.85 10.15 7.88
C LYS A 9 -0.31 8.74 7.60
N LEU A 10 0.45 8.16 8.54
CA LEU A 10 0.96 6.79 8.41
C LEU A 10 -0.16 5.76 8.40
N GLU A 11 -1.18 5.92 9.26
CA GLU A 11 -2.34 5.02 9.30
C GLU A 11 -3.08 5.01 7.95
N MET A 12 -3.32 6.17 7.36
CA MET A 12 -3.93 6.26 6.02
C MET A 12 -3.11 5.55 4.95
N LYS A 13 -1.78 5.65 5.00
CA LYS A 13 -0.88 4.96 4.06
C LYS A 13 -0.90 3.45 4.26
N ILE A 14 -0.92 2.97 5.50
CA ILE A 14 -1.05 1.54 5.82
C ILE A 14 -2.37 0.97 5.31
N ILE A 15 -3.47 1.72 5.46
CA ILE A 15 -4.77 1.34 4.89
C ILE A 15 -4.67 1.17 3.38
N ASN A 16 -4.05 2.12 2.66
CA ASN A 16 -3.88 2.02 1.22
C ASN A 16 -3.07 0.79 0.79
N VAL A 17 -1.97 0.49 1.47
CA VAL A 17 -1.16 -0.72 1.23
C VAL A 17 -2.01 -1.98 1.40
N ASN A 18 -2.79 -2.06 2.48
CA ASN A 18 -3.65 -3.21 2.74
C ASN A 18 -4.75 -3.37 1.69
N THR A 19 -5.40 -2.28 1.27
CA THR A 19 -6.43 -2.33 0.23
C THR A 19 -5.88 -2.88 -1.09
N VAL A 20 -4.70 -2.42 -1.54
CA VAL A 20 -4.10 -2.94 -2.76
C VAL A 20 -3.75 -4.43 -2.63
N LEU A 21 -3.22 -4.84 -1.47
CA LEU A 21 -2.89 -6.23 -1.20
C LEU A 21 -4.14 -7.14 -1.17
N GLU A 22 -5.25 -6.68 -0.61
CA GLU A 22 -6.52 -7.42 -0.60
C GLU A 22 -7.05 -7.63 -2.02
N VAL A 23 -7.11 -6.57 -2.82
CA VAL A 23 -7.55 -6.67 -4.21
C VAL A 23 -6.62 -7.60 -5.01
N ALA A 24 -5.30 -7.52 -4.80
CA ALA A 24 -4.35 -8.43 -5.44
C ALA A 24 -4.60 -9.90 -5.09
N LYS A 25 -4.94 -10.19 -3.82
CA LYS A 25 -5.29 -11.55 -3.37
C LYS A 25 -6.57 -12.05 -4.04
N ASP A 26 -7.61 -11.23 -4.11
CA ASP A 26 -8.87 -11.59 -4.76
C ASP A 26 -8.65 -11.89 -6.25
N LYS A 27 -7.85 -11.06 -6.94
CA LYS A 27 -7.49 -11.30 -8.35
C LYS A 27 -6.62 -12.54 -8.56
N ALA A 28 -5.78 -12.89 -7.59
CA ALA A 28 -5.02 -14.13 -7.63
C ALA A 28 -5.93 -15.36 -7.49
N LEU A 29 -6.97 -15.30 -6.65
CA LEU A 29 -7.97 -16.36 -6.52
C LEU A 29 -8.81 -16.52 -7.80
N GLU A 30 -9.05 -15.43 -8.53
CA GLU A 30 -9.69 -15.43 -9.86
C GLU A 30 -8.77 -15.97 -10.98
N GLY A 31 -7.48 -16.22 -10.70
CA GLY A 31 -6.50 -16.66 -11.68
C GLY A 31 -6.08 -15.57 -12.69
N ASN A 32 -6.35 -14.30 -12.39
CA ASN A 32 -6.09 -13.19 -13.30
C ASN A 32 -4.66 -12.66 -13.14
N VAL A 33 -3.70 -13.37 -13.72
CA VAL A 33 -2.26 -13.10 -13.57
C VAL A 33 -1.87 -11.67 -13.99
N ASN A 34 -2.50 -11.13 -15.04
CA ASN A 34 -2.20 -9.79 -15.53
C ASN A 34 -2.66 -8.70 -14.54
N GLU A 35 -3.87 -8.83 -13.98
CA GLU A 35 -4.36 -7.90 -12.96
C GLU A 35 -3.53 -8.01 -11.67
N VAL A 36 -3.18 -9.23 -11.25
CA VAL A 36 -2.29 -9.45 -10.10
C VAL A 36 -0.95 -8.77 -10.33
N GLN A 37 -0.33 -8.91 -11.50
CA GLN A 37 0.95 -8.27 -11.80
C GLN A 37 0.84 -6.75 -11.73
N GLY A 38 -0.22 -6.16 -12.31
CA GLY A 38 -0.47 -4.72 -12.22
C GLY A 38 -0.64 -4.23 -10.77
N LEU A 39 -1.40 -4.98 -9.97
CA LEU A 39 -1.65 -4.65 -8.56
C LEU A 39 -0.40 -4.81 -7.68
N LEU A 40 0.47 -5.78 -7.98
CA LEU A 40 1.75 -5.93 -7.28
C LEU A 40 2.69 -4.76 -7.56
N LEU A 41 2.70 -4.21 -8.79
CA LEU A 41 3.48 -3.01 -9.11
C LEU A 41 2.98 -1.80 -8.31
N ILE A 42 1.65 -1.61 -8.23
CA ILE A 42 1.05 -0.55 -7.41
C ILE A 42 1.40 -0.78 -5.94
N LEU A 43 1.31 -2.02 -5.45
CA LEU A 43 1.65 -2.37 -4.06
C LEU A 43 3.09 -1.97 -3.72
N PHE A 44 4.04 -2.20 -4.62
CA PHE A 44 5.42 -1.76 -4.42
C PHE A 44 5.54 -0.24 -4.30
N GLU A 45 4.88 0.51 -5.19
CA GLU A 45 4.92 1.97 -5.18
C GLU A 45 4.34 2.55 -3.88
N VAL A 46 3.14 2.10 -3.47
CA VAL A 46 2.52 2.59 -2.23
C VAL A 46 3.28 2.14 -0.97
N THR A 47 3.93 0.98 -1.03
CA THR A 47 4.80 0.51 0.06
C THR A 47 6.07 1.35 0.15
N ASP A 48 6.69 1.70 -0.99
CA ASP A 48 7.86 2.59 -1.02
C ASP A 48 7.52 3.97 -0.48
N GLU A 49 6.37 4.52 -0.84
CA GLU A 49 5.90 5.79 -0.30
C GLU A 49 5.68 5.75 1.23
N LEU A 50 5.13 4.66 1.77
CA LEU A 50 4.99 4.45 3.21
C LEU A 50 6.36 4.37 3.91
N VAL A 51 7.29 3.60 3.34
CA VAL A 51 8.64 3.45 3.87
C VAL A 51 9.37 4.80 3.88
N ASN A 52 9.30 5.55 2.78
CA ASN A 52 9.89 6.88 2.69
C ASN A 52 9.31 7.84 3.72
N GLU A 53 8.00 7.79 3.97
CA GLU A 53 7.38 8.58 5.03
C GLU A 53 7.97 8.24 6.41
N ILE A 54 8.08 6.94 6.74
CA ILE A 54 8.63 6.46 8.02
C ILE A 54 10.07 6.97 8.26
N TYR A 55 10.90 6.97 7.22
CA TYR A 55 12.32 7.37 7.31
C TYR A 55 12.59 8.84 7.04
N SER A 56 11.62 9.60 6.52
CA SER A 56 11.74 11.05 6.27
C SER A 56 11.66 11.92 7.53
N ARG A 57 11.58 11.29 8.70
CA ARG A 57 11.47 11.91 10.02
C ARG A 57 12.83 12.05 10.71
#